data_AF-A0A0R3Q757-F1
#
_entry.id   AF-A0A0R3Q757-F1
#
_cell.length_a   1.000
_cell.length_b   1.000
_cell.length_c   1.000
_cell.angle_alpha   90.00
_cell.angle_beta   90.00
_cell.angle_gamma   90.00
#
_symmetry.space_group_name_H-M   'P 1'
#
loop_
_entity.id
_entity.type
_entity.pdbx_description
1 polymer ?
#
loop_
_entity_poly.entity_id
_entity_poly.type
_entity_poly.pdbx_seq_one_letter_code
_entity_poly.pdbx_strand_id
1 'polypeptide(L)'
;LVCLTEDSSRKSGNEASKCHLILKDTEFEEPGRIAPKEAGCFAEKYNTTINRSYCNIFCPSAHTVFHSAFELFHPSCFQYYNYQLVEQMNISSMYVWRSDRCLNSTATFYFGCKFNEPFRKKYPSDGEIFKILKSRRKPWSRSKTYDSV
;
A
#
# COMPACT_ATOMS: atom_id res chain seq x y z
N LEU A 1 -2.30 -0.40 6.42
CA LEU A 1 -1.04 0.16 5.87
C LEU A 1 -0.65 1.33 6.76
N VAL A 2 0.55 1.29 7.35
CA VAL A 2 1.06 2.34 8.21
C VAL A 2 2.24 3.01 7.52
N CYS A 3 2.21 4.32 7.41
CA CYS A 3 3.26 5.14 6.79
C CYS A 3 3.77 6.15 7.80
N LEU A 4 5.06 6.07 8.12
CA LEU A 4 5.70 6.90 9.14
C LEU A 4 6.79 7.75 8.50
N THR A 5 6.80 9.05 8.80
CA THR A 5 8.01 9.87 8.61
C THR A 5 9.03 9.52 9.70
N GLU A 6 10.31 9.82 9.49
CA GLU A 6 11.36 9.47 10.46
C GLU A 6 11.17 10.16 11.81
N ASP A 7 10.66 11.39 11.80
CA ASP A 7 10.32 12.21 12.95
C ASP A 7 8.90 11.96 13.50
N SER A 8 8.15 11.01 12.93
CA SER A 8 6.72 10.80 13.23
C SER A 8 5.85 12.05 13.07
N SER A 9 6.29 13.02 12.26
CA SER A 9 5.55 14.22 11.92
C SER A 9 4.20 13.87 11.30
N ARG A 10 3.16 14.46 11.90
CA ARG A 10 1.78 14.32 11.46
C ARG A 10 1.44 15.28 10.33
N LYS A 11 2.10 16.44 10.24
CA LYS A 11 1.72 17.48 9.28
C LYS A 11 2.71 17.54 8.12
N SER A 12 3.97 17.82 8.39
CA SER A 12 4.97 18.03 7.35
C SER A 12 6.32 17.62 7.89
N GLY A 13 6.69 16.37 7.68
CA GLY A 13 8.03 15.89 7.88
C GLY A 13 8.96 16.39 6.79
N ASN A 14 10.25 16.42 7.09
CA ASN A 14 11.29 16.81 6.13
C ASN A 14 11.48 15.77 5.04
N GLU A 15 11.00 14.55 5.26
CA GLU A 15 11.13 13.42 4.34
C GLU A 15 9.80 12.75 4.05
N ALA A 16 9.75 12.02 2.95
CA ALA A 16 8.62 11.17 2.61
C ALA A 16 8.49 10.01 3.62
N SER A 17 7.26 9.74 4.03
CA SER A 17 6.93 8.63 4.92
C SER A 17 7.20 7.28 4.25
N LYS A 18 7.79 6.37 5.04
CA LYS A 18 8.08 4.99 4.63
C LYS A 18 6.98 4.09 5.15
N CYS A 19 6.35 3.33 4.26
CA CYS A 19 5.17 2.53 4.58
C CYS A 19 5.49 1.06 4.85
N HIS A 20 4.68 0.41 5.67
CA HIS A 20 4.66 -1.04 5.85
C HIS A 20 3.23 -1.54 6.04
N LEU A 21 2.96 -2.75 5.56
CA LEU A 21 1.66 -3.39 5.73
C LEU A 21 1.59 -4.07 7.10
N ILE A 22 0.41 -4.03 7.72
CA ILE A 22 0.07 -4.84 8.90
C ILE A 22 -1.08 -5.72 8.46
N LEU A 23 -0.87 -7.04 8.49
CA LEU A 23 -1.86 -8.03 8.10
C LEU A 23 -2.70 -8.44 9.31
N LYS A 24 -4.00 -8.49 9.11
CA LYS A 24 -4.97 -8.97 10.09
C LYS A 24 -5.92 -9.95 9.43
N ASP A 25 -6.14 -11.11 10.04
CA ASP A 25 -7.12 -12.11 9.60
C ASP A 25 -8.52 -11.75 10.13
N THR A 26 -8.61 -10.98 11.22
CA THR A 26 -9.86 -10.44 11.76
C THR A 26 -9.73 -8.95 12.10
N GLU A 27 -10.85 -8.24 12.15
CA GLU A 27 -10.87 -6.79 12.46
C GLU A 27 -10.23 -6.46 13.83
N PHE A 28 -10.40 -7.37 14.79
CA PHE A 28 -9.98 -7.19 16.18
C PHE A 28 -8.58 -7.74 16.50
N GLU A 29 -7.86 -8.27 15.51
CA GLU A 29 -6.50 -8.79 15.72
C GLU A 29 -5.54 -7.66 16.12
N GLU A 30 -4.97 -7.76 17.32
CA GLU A 30 -3.96 -6.86 17.86
C GLU A 30 -2.90 -7.61 18.70
N PRO A 31 -1.58 -7.42 18.46
CA PRO A 31 -1.02 -6.71 17.32
C PRO A 31 -1.19 -7.55 16.04
N GLY A 32 -1.50 -6.89 14.92
CA GLY A 32 -1.44 -7.56 13.61
C GLY A 32 -0.02 -7.95 13.20
N ARG A 33 0.13 -8.65 12.07
CA ARG A 33 1.43 -9.17 11.59
C ARG A 33 2.12 -8.17 10.67
N ILE A 34 3.29 -7.69 11.09
CA ILE A 34 4.00 -6.58 10.44
C ILE A 34 4.83 -7.10 9.26
N ALA A 35 4.54 -6.59 8.06
CA ALA A 35 5.37 -6.80 6.89
C ALA A 35 6.65 -5.97 6.96
N PRO A 36 7.75 -6.41 6.32
CA PRO A 36 8.99 -5.64 6.27
C PRO A 36 8.78 -4.23 5.72
N LYS A 37 9.55 -3.27 6.25
CA LYS A 37 9.47 -1.86 5.85
C LYS A 37 9.63 -1.71 4.33
N GLU A 38 8.75 -0.93 3.73
CA GLU A 38 8.64 -0.66 2.29
C GLU A 38 8.39 -1.90 1.40
N ALA A 39 8.08 -3.06 1.98
CA ALA A 39 7.70 -4.22 1.20
C ALA A 39 6.38 -3.93 0.45
N GLY A 40 6.42 -4.10 -0.87
CA GLY A 40 5.29 -3.83 -1.76
C GLY A 40 5.09 -2.36 -2.09
N CYS A 41 6.00 -1.47 -1.69
CA CYS A 41 5.93 -0.05 -2.02
C CYS A 41 7.01 0.36 -3.04
N PHE A 42 6.65 1.26 -3.95
CA PHE A 42 7.57 1.87 -4.92
C PHE A 42 7.13 3.29 -5.29
N ALA A 43 8.08 4.11 -5.71
CA ALA A 43 7.80 5.45 -6.23
C ALA A 43 7.78 5.42 -7.77
N GLU A 44 6.85 6.16 -8.37
CA GLU A 44 6.76 6.35 -9.81
C GLU A 44 6.34 7.80 -10.13
N LYS A 45 6.90 8.36 -11.21
CA LYS A 45 6.49 9.66 -11.72
C LYS A 45 5.14 9.50 -12.41
N TYR A 46 4.12 10.17 -11.90
CA TYR A 46 2.81 10.20 -12.54
C TYR A 46 2.81 11.15 -13.75
N ASN A 47 3.48 12.30 -13.60
CA ASN A 47 3.76 13.24 -14.68
C ASN A 47 5.10 13.95 -14.41
N THR A 48 5.37 15.05 -15.13
CA THR A 48 6.62 15.83 -15.01
C THR A 48 6.87 16.40 -13.60
N THR A 49 5.80 16.61 -12.83
CA THR A 49 5.84 17.39 -11.58
C THR A 49 5.46 16.56 -10.36
N ILE A 50 4.62 15.52 -10.54
CA ILE A 50 4.01 14.76 -9.45
C ILE A 50 4.65 13.37 -9.35
N ASN A 51 5.22 13.09 -8.18
CA ASN A 51 5.64 11.76 -7.78
C ASN A 51 4.53 11.09 -6.97
N ARG A 52 4.27 9.81 -7.26
CA ARG A 52 3.38 8.96 -6.50
C ARG A 52 4.16 7.83 -5.84
N SER A 53 3.87 7.58 -4.57
CA SER A 53 4.26 6.34 -3.89
C SER A 53 3.09 5.38 -3.95
N TYR A 54 3.29 4.21 -4.54
CA TYR A 54 2.32 3.13 -4.64
C TYR A 54 2.68 2.06 -3.62
N CYS A 55 1.72 1.60 -2.82
CA CYS A 55 1.90 0.54 -1.85
C CYS A 55 0.85 -0.54 -2.06
N ASN A 56 1.30 -1.77 -2.23
CA ASN A 56 0.45 -2.94 -2.34
C ASN A 56 -0.24 -3.22 -1.01
N ILE A 57 -1.58 -3.27 -1.01
CA ILE A 57 -2.36 -3.57 0.21
C ILE A 57 -2.62 -5.06 0.41
N PHE A 58 -2.05 -5.89 -0.47
CA PHE A 58 -2.12 -7.35 -0.48
C PHE A 58 -3.55 -7.91 -0.43
N CYS A 59 -4.36 -7.53 -1.41
CA CYS A 59 -5.70 -8.09 -1.60
C CYS A 59 -5.81 -8.80 -2.96
N PRO A 60 -5.09 -9.92 -3.14
CA PRO A 60 -5.00 -10.61 -4.42
C PRO A 60 -6.33 -11.28 -4.78
N SER A 61 -6.89 -10.93 -5.94
CA SER A 61 -8.16 -11.52 -6.43
C SER A 61 -9.33 -11.39 -5.44
N ALA A 62 -9.33 -10.36 -4.59
CA ALA A 62 -10.47 -10.05 -3.74
C ALA A 62 -11.64 -9.56 -4.61
N HIS A 63 -12.85 -10.08 -4.39
CA HIS A 63 -14.04 -9.64 -5.11
C HIS A 63 -14.57 -8.30 -4.59
N THR A 64 -14.15 -7.90 -3.38
CA THR A 64 -14.43 -6.56 -2.85
C THR A 64 -13.25 -6.10 -2.03
N VAL A 65 -12.82 -4.87 -2.29
CA VAL A 65 -11.81 -4.16 -1.52
C VAL A 65 -12.37 -2.80 -1.18
N PHE A 66 -12.31 -2.42 0.10
CA PHE A 66 -12.86 -1.16 0.57
C PHE A 66 -11.94 -0.50 1.57
N HIS A 67 -12.01 0.82 1.60
CA HIS A 67 -11.33 1.65 2.57
C HIS A 67 -12.23 1.78 3.81
N SER A 68 -11.85 1.15 4.92
CA SER A 68 -12.70 1.09 6.12
C SER A 68 -12.53 2.32 7.02
N ALA A 69 -11.31 2.79 7.17
CA ALA A 69 -10.97 3.98 7.95
C ALA A 69 -9.59 4.51 7.53
N PHE A 70 -9.28 5.72 7.98
CA PHE A 70 -7.95 6.30 7.82
C PHE A 70 -7.64 7.28 8.94
N GLU A 71 -6.36 7.41 9.23
CA GLU A 71 -5.80 8.45 10.09
C GLU A 71 -4.88 9.30 9.22
N LEU A 72 -5.42 10.40 8.71
CA LEU A 72 -4.71 11.39 7.91
C LEU A 72 -4.63 12.68 8.71
N PHE A 73 -3.41 13.18 8.92
CA PHE A 73 -3.20 14.33 9.79
C PHE A 73 -2.87 15.63 9.05
N HIS A 74 -2.43 15.56 7.78
CA HIS A 74 -2.15 16.76 6.99
C HIS A 74 -3.37 17.21 6.18
N PRO A 75 -3.78 18.50 6.24
CA PRO A 75 -4.94 19.02 5.54
C PRO A 75 -4.98 18.72 4.03
N SER A 76 -3.82 18.79 3.37
CA SER A 76 -3.75 18.53 1.94
C SER A 76 -4.00 17.07 1.57
N CYS A 77 -3.94 16.12 2.51
CA CYS A 77 -4.25 14.74 2.22
C CYS A 77 -5.75 14.54 1.93
N PHE A 78 -6.63 15.31 2.59
CA PHE A 78 -8.08 15.18 2.42
C PHE A 78 -8.71 16.25 1.52
N GLN A 79 -8.10 17.43 1.41
CA GLN A 79 -8.63 18.50 0.56
C GLN A 79 -8.41 18.26 -0.95
N TYR A 80 -7.43 17.42 -1.29
CA TYR A 80 -7.03 17.19 -2.67
C TYR A 80 -6.97 15.70 -2.97
N TYR A 81 -7.00 15.37 -4.27
CA TYR A 81 -6.89 14.02 -4.78
C TYR A 81 -5.43 13.50 -4.69
N ASN A 82 -4.94 13.33 -3.46
CA ASN A 82 -3.55 13.01 -3.15
C ASN A 82 -3.36 11.58 -2.63
N TYR A 83 -4.42 10.78 -2.62
CA TYR A 83 -4.36 9.34 -2.43
C TYR A 83 -5.58 8.65 -3.03
N GLN A 84 -5.43 7.41 -3.53
CA GLN A 84 -6.55 6.55 -3.92
C GLN A 84 -6.16 5.07 -3.96
N LEU A 85 -7.18 4.21 -3.91
CA LEU A 85 -7.08 2.81 -4.31
C LEU A 85 -7.06 2.69 -5.84
N VAL A 86 -6.22 1.80 -6.34
CA VAL A 86 -6.13 1.46 -7.76
C VAL A 86 -5.84 -0.03 -7.92
N GLU A 87 -6.48 -0.64 -8.91
CA GLU A 87 -6.21 -2.03 -9.28
C GLU A 87 -5.11 -2.11 -10.33
N GLN A 88 -4.13 -2.99 -10.10
CA GLN A 88 -3.22 -3.45 -11.13
C GLN A 88 -3.80 -4.69 -11.80
N MET A 89 -4.45 -4.51 -12.95
CA MET A 89 -5.17 -5.57 -13.66
C MET A 89 -4.29 -6.79 -13.98
N ASN A 90 -3.04 -6.58 -14.41
CA ASN A 90 -2.14 -7.67 -14.83
C ASN A 90 -1.80 -8.67 -13.71
N ILE A 91 -1.84 -8.25 -12.44
CA ILE A 91 -1.45 -9.08 -11.28
C ILE A 91 -2.64 -9.20 -10.30
N SER A 92 -3.82 -8.74 -10.70
CA SER A 92 -5.06 -8.68 -9.89
C SER A 92 -4.80 -8.24 -8.46
N SER A 93 -4.04 -7.16 -8.31
CA SER A 93 -3.59 -6.67 -7.01
C SER A 93 -3.96 -5.23 -6.80
N MET A 94 -4.42 -4.92 -5.60
CA MET A 94 -4.76 -3.57 -5.19
C MET A 94 -3.56 -2.83 -4.63
N TYR A 95 -3.46 -1.56 -5.01
CA TYR A 95 -2.50 -0.61 -4.49
C TYR A 95 -3.23 0.61 -3.95
N VAL A 96 -2.68 1.22 -2.90
CA VAL A 96 -2.98 2.60 -2.57
C VAL A 96 -1.81 3.44 -3.03
N TRP A 97 -2.08 4.54 -3.73
CA TRP A 97 -1.05 5.53 -4.03
C TRP A 97 -1.24 6.79 -3.21
N ARG A 98 -0.14 7.52 -2.96
CA ARG A 98 -0.09 8.83 -2.31
C ARG A 98 0.79 9.79 -3.11
N SER A 99 0.53 11.09 -3.07
CA SER A 99 1.34 12.12 -3.73
C SER A 99 1.58 13.37 -2.89
N ASP A 100 2.50 14.20 -3.38
CA ASP A 100 2.73 15.58 -2.93
C ASP A 100 2.97 15.69 -1.41
N ARG A 101 2.47 16.75 -0.79
CA ARG A 101 2.57 16.99 0.66
C ARG A 101 1.97 15.85 1.48
N CYS A 102 1.10 15.03 0.89
CA CYS A 102 0.60 13.86 1.59
C CYS A 102 1.71 12.82 1.79
N LEU A 103 2.76 12.76 0.97
CA LEU A 103 3.88 11.83 1.20
C LEU A 103 4.66 12.18 2.47
N ASN A 104 4.76 13.46 2.81
CA ASN A 104 5.54 13.98 3.94
C ASN A 104 4.77 13.96 5.26
N SER A 105 3.66 13.24 5.36
CA SER A 105 2.92 13.09 6.61
C SER A 105 2.86 11.65 7.05
N THR A 106 2.88 11.41 8.35
CA THR A 106 2.45 10.14 8.91
C THR A 106 0.98 9.88 8.54
N ALA A 107 0.67 8.63 8.20
CA ALA A 107 -0.68 8.23 7.81
C ALA A 107 -0.92 6.75 8.09
N THR A 108 -2.13 6.41 8.51
CA THR A 108 -2.60 5.03 8.60
C THR A 108 -3.83 4.85 7.73
N PHE A 109 -3.84 3.80 6.92
CA PHE A 109 -4.98 3.42 6.08
C PHE A 109 -5.44 2.02 6.46
N TYR A 110 -6.74 1.87 6.69
CA TYR A 110 -7.36 0.59 7.01
C TYR A 110 -8.17 0.12 5.80
N PHE A 111 -7.93 -1.13 5.41
CA PHE A 111 -8.57 -1.75 4.25
C PHE A 111 -9.20 -3.07 4.66
N GLY A 112 -10.38 -3.34 4.12
CA GLY A 112 -11.02 -4.65 4.20
C GLY A 112 -11.04 -5.32 2.84
N CYS A 113 -10.76 -6.64 2.81
CA CYS A 113 -10.69 -7.43 1.59
C CYS A 113 -11.52 -8.70 1.74
N LYS A 114 -12.47 -8.88 0.82
CA LYS A 114 -13.36 -10.04 0.78
C LYS A 114 -12.97 -10.97 -0.37
N PHE A 115 -12.91 -12.26 -0.07
CA PHE A 115 -12.44 -13.30 -0.98
C PHE A 115 -13.53 -14.36 -1.16
N ASN A 116 -13.54 -15.03 -2.33
CA ASN A 116 -14.47 -16.13 -2.59
C ASN A 116 -14.07 -17.42 -1.84
N GLU A 117 -12.79 -17.57 -1.53
CA GLU A 117 -12.24 -18.67 -0.74
C GLU A 117 -11.53 -18.13 0.50
N PRO A 118 -11.38 -18.94 1.57
CA PRO A 118 -10.61 -18.55 2.74
C PRO A 118 -9.19 -18.11 2.36
N PHE A 119 -8.79 -16.90 2.77
CA PHE A 119 -7.49 -16.30 2.43
C PHE A 119 -6.31 -17.22 2.76
N ARG A 120 -6.35 -17.87 3.92
CA ARG A 120 -5.29 -18.78 4.41
C ARG A 120 -5.22 -20.13 3.69
N LYS A 121 -6.23 -20.49 2.89
CA LYS A 121 -6.13 -21.63 1.95
C LYS A 121 -5.12 -21.35 0.84
N LYS A 122 -5.06 -20.09 0.37
CA LYS A 122 -4.18 -19.65 -0.73
C LYS A 122 -2.84 -19.10 -0.23
N TYR A 123 -2.82 -18.47 0.93
CA TYR A 123 -1.59 -17.93 1.55
C TYR A 123 -1.44 -18.47 2.98
N PRO A 124 -0.98 -19.72 3.14
CA PRO A 124 -0.89 -20.36 4.46
C PRO A 124 0.08 -19.66 5.40
N SER A 125 1.16 -19.05 4.88
CA SER A 125 2.20 -18.41 5.68
C SER A 125 2.41 -16.93 5.35
N ASP A 126 2.71 -16.13 6.37
CA ASP A 126 3.09 -14.72 6.16
C ASP A 126 4.42 -14.58 5.42
N GLY A 127 5.32 -15.57 5.57
CA GLY A 127 6.60 -15.59 4.87
C GLY A 127 6.44 -15.55 3.35
N GLU A 128 5.45 -16.26 2.80
CA GLU A 128 5.13 -16.22 1.37
C GLU A 128 4.57 -14.85 0.95
N ILE A 129 3.66 -14.30 1.75
CA ILE A 129 3.09 -12.96 1.53
C ILE A 129 4.20 -11.91 1.49
N PHE A 130 5.10 -11.94 2.46
CA PHE A 130 6.19 -10.97 2.57
C PHE A 130 7.23 -11.13 1.44
N LYS A 131 7.48 -12.35 0.96
CA LYS A 131 8.30 -12.59 -0.24
C LYS A 131 7.66 -11.96 -1.48
N ILE A 132 6.35 -12.12 -1.67
CA ILE A 132 5.61 -11.51 -2.78
C ILE A 132 5.64 -9.98 -2.67
N LEU A 133 5.39 -9.41 -1.49
CA LEU A 133 5.45 -7.96 -1.30
C LEU A 133 6.85 -7.41 -1.63
N LYS A 134 7.92 -8.09 -1.20
CA LYS A 134 9.29 -7.68 -1.54
C LYS A 134 9.56 -7.69 -3.05
N SER A 135 9.03 -8.66 -3.80
CA SER A 135 9.22 -8.70 -5.25
C SER A 135 8.48 -7.58 -5.98
N ARG A 136 7.41 -7.06 -5.38
CA ARG A 136 6.57 -5.96 -5.91
C ARG A 136 7.09 -4.55 -5.61
N ARG A 137 8.37 -4.38 -5.26
CA ARG A 137 9.01 -3.05 -5.09
C ARG A 137 9.41 -2.38 -6.42
N LYS A 138 9.06 -2.96 -7.56
CA LYS A 138 9.42 -2.44 -8.88
C LYS A 138 8.26 -1.62 -9.49
N PRO A 139 8.53 -0.44 -10.07
CA PRO A 139 7.53 0.34 -10.81
C PRO A 139 6.91 -0.43 -11.96
N TRP A 140 5.68 -0.06 -12.35
CA TRP A 140 4.96 -0.71 -13.45
C TRP A 140 5.72 -0.59 -14.76
N SER A 141 6.36 0.56 -15.00
CA SER A 141 7.24 0.78 -16.16
C SER A 141 8.39 -0.25 -16.29
N ARG A 142 8.83 -0.87 -15.19
CA ARG A 142 9.91 -1.88 -15.17
C ARG A 142 9.41 -3.32 -15.10
N SER A 143 8.09 -3.56 -15.03
CA SER A 143 7.52 -4.91 -15.03
C SER A 143 7.19 -5.44 -16.43
N LYS A 144 7.40 -4.66 -17.50
CA LYS A 144 7.14 -5.03 -18.91
C LYS A 144 8.24 -5.88 -19.60
N THR A 145 9.16 -6.50 -18.86
CA THR A 145 10.26 -7.31 -19.46
C THR A 145 10.06 -8.82 -19.41
N TYR A 146 8.86 -9.30 -19.09
CA TYR A 146 8.49 -10.71 -19.32
C TYR A 146 7.17 -10.71 -20.05
N ASP A 147 7.26 -10.84 -21.38
CA ASP A 147 6.29 -11.43 -22.32
C ASP A 147 6.67 -10.95 -23.73
N SER A 148 7.68 -11.60 -24.29
CA SER A 148 7.96 -11.60 -25.73
C SER A 148 8.34 -13.04 -26.06
N VAL A 149 7.31 -13.84 -26.32
CA VAL A 149 7.44 -15.08 -27.10
C VAL A 149 7.54 -14.67 -28.56
#